data_AF-Q55615-F1
#
_entry.id   AF-Q55615-F1
#
_cell.length_a   1.000
_cell.length_b   1.000
_cell.length_c   1.000
_cell.angle_alpha   90.00
_cell.angle_beta   90.00
_cell.angle_gamma   90.00
#
_symmetry.space_group_name_H-M   'P 1'
#
loop_
_entity.id
_entity.type
_entity.pdbx_description
1 polymer ?
#
loop_
_entity_poly.entity_id
_entity_poly.type
_entity_poly.pdbx_seq_one_letter_code
_entity_poly.pdbx_strand_id
1 'polypeptide(L)'
;MVLGSQNDRDFEVPTAELTDYGLNPAGTELTIQLVNGKTHRLQLGNPDFAGNSLYALVNPVENADIPAESQQVSLVPRSLEELTRRSPADWQQADLESDDENLDGSGPEGGVSSEFPAR
;
A
#
# COMPACT_ATOMS: atom_id res chain seq x y z
N MET A 1 11.48 -17.25 -18.07
CA MET A 1 10.93 -18.12 -17.01
C MET A 1 10.47 -17.19 -15.90
N VAL A 2 9.16 -16.98 -15.77
CA VAL A 2 8.61 -16.08 -14.74
C VAL A 2 8.48 -16.92 -13.47
N LEU A 3 9.45 -16.81 -12.56
CA LEU A 3 9.30 -17.38 -11.23
C LEU A 3 8.37 -16.44 -10.44
N GLY A 4 7.33 -17.02 -9.87
CA GLY A 4 6.23 -16.32 -9.23
C GLY A 4 6.69 -15.32 -8.18
N SER A 5 6.02 -14.18 -8.16
CA SER A 5 6.01 -13.21 -7.07
C SER A 5 5.37 -13.85 -5.83
N GLN A 6 6.01 -14.87 -5.27
CA GLN A 6 5.70 -15.32 -3.92
C GLN A 6 6.23 -14.21 -3.01
N ASN A 7 5.30 -13.54 -2.33
CA ASN A 7 5.59 -12.48 -1.39
C ASN A 7 6.65 -13.02 -0.40
N ASP A 8 7.89 -12.54 -0.48
CA ASP A 8 9.05 -13.00 0.31
C ASP A 8 8.89 -12.72 1.83
N ARG A 9 7.67 -12.45 2.28
CA ARG A 9 7.35 -11.90 3.59
C ARG A 9 6.17 -12.58 4.27
N ASP A 10 5.81 -13.78 3.81
CA ASP A 10 4.83 -14.62 4.49
C ASP A 10 5.56 -15.62 5.40
N PHE A 11 5.10 -15.76 6.64
CA PHE A 11 5.65 -16.69 7.62
C PHE A 11 4.54 -17.25 8.50
N GLU A 12 4.78 -18.43 9.04
CA GLU A 12 3.82 -19.10 9.92
C GLU A 12 4.04 -18.67 11.37
N VAL A 13 2.94 -18.30 12.03
CA VAL A 13 2.94 -17.86 13.43
C VAL A 13 1.96 -18.73 14.21
N PRO A 14 2.35 -19.24 15.38
CA PRO A 14 1.41 -19.93 16.27
C PRO A 14 0.22 -19.04 16.62
N THR A 15 -0.99 -19.58 16.60
CA THR A 15 -2.24 -18.83 16.87
C THR A 15 -2.22 -18.15 18.24
N ALA A 16 -1.53 -18.75 19.20
CA ALA A 16 -1.33 -18.20 20.54
C ALA A 16 -0.50 -16.89 20.57
N GLU A 17 0.36 -16.69 19.57
CA GLU A 17 1.24 -15.53 19.48
C GLU A 17 0.64 -14.38 18.65
N LEU A 18 -0.47 -14.59 17.93
CA LEU A 18 -1.12 -13.57 17.09
C LEU A 18 -1.45 -12.27 17.83
N THR A 19 -1.67 -12.34 19.14
CA THR A 19 -1.87 -11.17 20.01
C THR A 19 -0.66 -10.23 20.00
N ASP A 20 0.57 -10.77 19.98
CA ASP A 20 1.82 -10.00 19.96
C ASP A 20 1.95 -9.20 18.64
N TYR A 21 1.51 -9.81 17.55
CA TYR A 21 1.44 -9.20 16.22
C TYR A 21 0.25 -8.24 16.05
N GLY A 22 -0.61 -8.07 17.06
CA GLY A 22 -1.80 -7.20 16.99
C GLY A 22 -2.90 -7.74 16.06
N LEU A 23 -2.91 -9.05 15.80
CA LEU A 23 -3.84 -9.72 14.90
C LEU A 23 -5.00 -10.42 15.63
N ASN A 24 -4.97 -10.45 16.97
CA ASN A 24 -6.04 -11.02 17.79
C ASN A 24 -6.25 -10.21 19.10
N PRO A 25 -7.24 -9.29 19.15
CA PRO A 25 -8.11 -8.87 18.06
C PRO A 25 -7.36 -7.96 17.06
N ALA A 26 -7.70 -8.07 15.78
CA ALA A 26 -7.15 -7.17 14.77
C ALA A 26 -7.70 -5.74 14.94
N GLY A 27 -6.81 -4.74 14.91
CA GLY A 27 -7.19 -3.34 15.08
C GLY A 27 -7.86 -2.73 13.84
N THR A 28 -7.64 -3.30 12.66
CA THR A 28 -8.22 -2.79 11.40
C THR A 28 -8.49 -3.94 10.44
N GLU A 29 -9.64 -3.90 9.76
CA GLU A 29 -10.01 -4.87 8.74
C GLU A 29 -10.37 -4.16 7.43
N LEU A 30 -9.71 -4.57 6.35
CA LEU A 30 -9.99 -4.12 5.00
C LEU A 30 -10.73 -5.22 4.25
N THR A 31 -11.89 -4.88 3.70
CA THR A 31 -12.68 -5.76 2.84
C THR A 31 -12.61 -5.27 1.40
N ILE A 32 -12.07 -6.13 0.52
CA ILE A 32 -11.88 -5.84 -0.90
C ILE A 32 -12.89 -6.68 -1.68
N GLN A 33 -13.88 -6.02 -2.27
CA GLN A 33 -14.84 -6.66 -3.14
C GLN A 33 -14.38 -6.52 -4.60
N LEU A 34 -14.05 -7.65 -5.23
CA LEU A 34 -13.71 -7.69 -6.64
C LEU A 34 -14.98 -7.68 -7.49
N VAL A 35 -14.88 -7.12 -8.70
CA VAL A 35 -15.99 -7.04 -9.68
C VAL A 35 -16.55 -8.41 -10.08
N ASN A 36 -15.75 -9.47 -9.95
CA ASN A 36 -16.17 -10.86 -10.18
C ASN A 36 -16.98 -11.46 -9.02
N GLY A 37 -17.33 -10.66 -8.02
CA GLY A 37 -18.08 -11.09 -6.84
C GLY A 37 -17.24 -11.74 -5.75
N LYS A 38 -15.92 -11.89 -5.92
CA LYS A 38 -15.03 -12.43 -4.87
C LYS A 38 -14.72 -11.36 -3.84
N THR A 39 -14.83 -11.72 -2.56
CA THR A 39 -14.47 -10.85 -1.44
C THR A 39 -13.17 -11.34 -0.84
N HIS A 40 -12.21 -10.44 -0.69
CA HIS A 40 -10.97 -10.68 0.06
C HIS A 40 -10.99 -9.86 1.34
N ARG A 41 -10.58 -10.47 2.44
CA ARG A 41 -10.48 -9.80 3.74
C ARG A 41 -9.02 -9.73 4.13
N LEU A 42 -8.60 -8.58 4.64
CA LEU A 42 -7.24 -8.34 5.11
C LEU A 42 -7.33 -7.73 6.50
N GLN A 43 -6.83 -8.44 7.50
CA GLN A 43 -6.73 -7.92 8.87
C GLN A 43 -5.34 -7.36 9.08
N LEU A 44 -5.25 -6.13 9.54
CA LEU A 44 -4.00 -5.43 9.81
C LEU A 44 -3.75 -5.38 11.32
N GLY A 45 -2.52 -5.69 11.69
CA GLY A 45 -2.03 -5.67 13.07
C GLY A 45 -0.95 -4.61 13.28
N ASN A 46 -0.02 -4.92 14.18
CA ASN A 46 1.06 -4.04 14.58
C ASN A 46 2.12 -3.89 13.47
N PRO A 47 2.93 -2.81 13.52
CA PRO A 47 4.12 -2.70 12.71
C PRO A 47 5.17 -3.77 13.06
N ASP A 48 5.98 -4.13 12.07
CA ASP A 48 7.13 -5.01 12.24
C ASP A 48 8.21 -4.36 13.13
N PHE A 49 9.22 -5.14 13.55
CA PHE A 49 10.28 -4.65 14.42
C PHE A 49 11.04 -3.43 13.86
N ALA A 50 11.23 -3.36 12.53
CA ALA A 50 11.86 -2.22 11.87
C ALA A 50 10.89 -1.05 11.65
N GLY A 51 9.59 -1.23 11.91
CA GLY A 51 8.56 -0.22 11.73
C GLY A 51 8.28 0.15 10.27
N ASN A 52 8.72 -0.67 9.32
CA ASN A 52 8.64 -0.37 7.88
C ASN A 52 7.46 -1.07 7.20
N SER A 53 6.81 -2.01 7.89
CA SER A 53 5.75 -2.87 7.38
C SER A 53 4.78 -3.21 8.52
N LEU A 54 3.61 -3.72 8.17
CA LEU A 54 2.58 -4.16 9.13
C LEU A 54 2.41 -5.67 9.02
N TYR A 55 2.15 -6.33 10.13
CA TYR A 55 1.69 -7.70 10.12
C TYR A 55 0.23 -7.75 9.64
N ALA A 56 -0.10 -8.74 8.82
CA ALA A 56 -1.44 -8.90 8.29
C ALA A 56 -1.87 -10.36 8.12
N LEU A 57 -3.16 -10.62 8.26
CA LEU A 57 -3.78 -11.89 7.88
C LEU A 57 -4.56 -11.71 6.57
N VAL A 58 -4.17 -12.49 5.56
CA VAL A 58 -4.83 -12.51 4.25
C VAL A 58 -5.90 -13.59 4.25
N ASN A 59 -7.15 -13.20 4.01
CA ASN A 59 -8.34 -14.05 4.03
C ASN A 59 -8.43 -14.91 5.31
N PRO A 60 -8.72 -14.31 6.48
CA PRO A 60 -8.74 -14.98 7.79
C PRO A 60 -9.90 -15.97 8.00
N VAL A 61 -10.54 -16.48 6.95
CA VAL A 61 -11.35 -17.70 7.08
C VAL A 61 -10.40 -18.79 7.55
N GLU A 62 -10.72 -19.50 8.63
CA GLU A 62 -9.98 -20.65 9.17
C GLU A 62 -9.37 -21.42 8.00
N ASN A 63 -8.09 -21.17 7.72
CA ASN A 63 -7.45 -21.74 6.54
C ASN A 63 -7.35 -23.22 6.85
N ALA A 64 -8.29 -24.02 6.31
CA ALA A 64 -8.42 -25.44 6.66
C ALA A 64 -7.17 -26.28 6.31
N ASP A 65 -6.27 -25.71 5.51
CA ASP A 65 -4.96 -26.26 5.15
C ASP A 65 -3.83 -25.96 6.16
N ILE A 66 -4.04 -25.01 7.08
CA ILE A 66 -3.09 -24.71 8.18
C ILE A 66 -3.67 -25.32 9.47
N PRO A 67 -2.88 -26.07 10.26
CA PRO A 67 -3.37 -26.57 11.53
C PRO A 67 -3.89 -25.39 12.37
N ALA A 68 -5.02 -25.55 13.06
CA ALA A 68 -5.64 -24.48 13.86
C ALA A 68 -4.68 -23.85 14.92
N GLU A 69 -3.54 -24.49 15.15
CA GLU A 69 -2.47 -24.10 16.05
C GLU A 69 -1.53 -23.02 15.46
N SER A 70 -1.57 -22.78 14.14
CA SER A 70 -0.79 -21.75 13.46
C SER A 70 -1.58 -21.04 12.36
N GLN A 71 -1.08 -19.87 11.96
CA GLN A 71 -1.70 -19.01 10.95
C GLN A 71 -0.59 -18.38 10.10
N GLN A 72 -0.84 -18.27 8.80
CA GLN A 72 0.05 -17.54 7.90
C GLN A 72 -0.11 -16.02 8.08
N VAL A 73 0.97 -15.36 8.47
CA VAL A 73 1.07 -13.92 8.61
C VAL A 73 1.90 -13.36 7.46
N SER A 74 1.42 -12.27 6.86
CA SER A 74 2.09 -11.55 5.77
C SER A 74 2.57 -10.19 6.25
N LEU A 75 3.76 -9.76 5.82
CA LEU A 75 4.16 -8.36 5.95
C LEU A 75 3.64 -7.54 4.78
N VAL A 76 2.85 -6.53 5.08
CA VAL A 76 2.30 -5.60 4.09
C VAL A 76 2.88 -4.19 4.25
N PRO A 77 2.87 -3.35 3.20
CA PRO A 77 3.41 -2.00 3.29
C PRO A 77 2.68 -1.14 4.32
N ARG A 78 3.43 -0.33 5.05
CA ARG A 78 2.87 0.58 6.07
C ARG A 78 1.89 1.59 5.51
N SER A 79 1.99 1.94 4.23
CA SER A 79 1.05 2.81 3.54
C SER A 79 -0.41 2.34 3.69
N LEU A 80 -0.67 1.04 3.86
CA LEU A 80 -2.03 0.52 4.09
C LEU A 80 -2.68 1.02 5.39
N GLU A 81 -1.90 1.35 6.43
CA GLU A 81 -2.42 2.00 7.65
C GLU A 81 -2.90 3.43 7.35
N GLU A 82 -2.23 4.13 6.45
CA GLU A 82 -2.63 5.49 6.06
C GLU A 82 -3.89 5.47 5.18
N LEU A 83 -4.02 4.43 4.35
CA LEU A 83 -5.19 4.19 3.50
C LEU A 83 -6.47 3.94 4.32
N THR A 84 -6.36 3.31 5.49
CA THR A 84 -7.52 3.06 6.38
C THR A 84 -7.92 4.30 7.17
N ARG A 85 -7.04 5.30 7.29
CA ARG A 85 -7.31 6.60 7.92
C ARG A 85 -7.91 7.63 6.95
N ARG A 86 -7.70 7.47 5.64
CA ARG A 86 -8.29 8.36 4.64
C ARG A 86 -9.81 8.22 4.59
N SER A 87 -10.48 9.36 4.51
CA SER A 87 -11.92 9.39 4.26
C SER A 87 -12.23 8.96 2.83
N PRO A 88 -13.39 8.33 2.57
CA PRO A 88 -13.78 7.90 1.22
C PRO A 88 -13.75 9.00 0.15
N ALA A 89 -13.98 10.25 0.52
CA ALA A 89 -13.91 11.39 -0.39
C ALA A 89 -12.48 11.67 -0.88
N ASP A 90 -11.49 11.50 0.00
CA ASP A 90 -10.07 11.73 -0.30
C ASP A 90 -9.55 10.73 -1.34
N TRP A 91 -10.08 9.50 -1.30
CA TRP A 91 -9.82 8.47 -2.30
C TRP A 91 -10.34 8.82 -3.70
N GLN A 92 -11.43 9.59 -3.80
CA GLN A 92 -12.04 9.96 -5.08
C GLN A 92 -11.32 11.13 -5.75
N GLN A 93 -10.59 11.95 -4.98
CA GLN A 93 -9.92 13.15 -5.48
C GLN A 93 -8.54 12.88 -6.09
N ALA A 94 -7.93 11.72 -5.82
CA ALA A 94 -6.61 11.37 -6.37
C ALA A 94 -6.57 11.31 -7.90
N ASP A 95 -7.72 11.17 -8.57
CA ASP A 95 -7.83 11.13 -10.03
C ASP A 95 -7.87 12.53 -10.70
N LEU A 96 -8.00 13.61 -9.91
CA LEU A 96 -8.26 14.96 -10.46
C LEU A 96 -7.07 15.92 -10.41
N GLU A 97 -5.93 15.53 -9.82
CA GLU A 97 -4.72 16.37 -9.73
C GLU A 97 -3.52 15.72 -10.43
N SER A 98 -3.72 15.22 -11.66
CA SER A 98 -2.63 14.68 -12.49
C SER A 98 -2.80 14.99 -13.97
N ASP A 99 -3.24 16.20 -14.34
CA ASP A 99 -3.05 16.72 -15.70
C ASP A 99 -3.29 18.25 -15.78
N ASP A 100 -2.42 19.08 -15.18
CA ASP A 100 -2.17 20.44 -15.68
C ASP A 100 -0.89 20.99 -15.02
N GLU A 101 0.27 20.76 -15.63
CA GLU A 101 1.42 21.69 -15.70
C GLU A 101 2.61 21.01 -16.41
N ASN A 102 2.40 20.65 -17.68
CA ASN A 102 3.53 20.50 -18.60
C ASN A 102 3.13 20.89 -20.04
N LEU A 103 2.82 22.17 -20.23
CA LEU A 103 2.87 22.82 -21.54
C LEU A 103 3.36 24.27 -21.40
N ASP A 104 4.66 24.44 -21.18
CA ASP A 104 5.40 25.49 -21.91
C ASP A 104 6.83 25.03 -22.16
N GLY A 105 6.98 24.22 -23.22
CA GLY A 105 8.28 24.04 -23.83
C GLY A 105 8.58 25.26 -24.70
N SER A 106 9.71 25.93 -24.44
CA SER A 106 10.76 26.24 -25.42
C SER A 106 11.56 27.49 -25.01
N GLY A 107 12.66 27.27 -24.29
CA GLY A 107 13.83 28.12 -24.52
C GLY A 107 14.34 27.87 -25.95
N PRO A 108 14.72 28.94 -26.66
CA PRO A 108 16.09 28.92 -27.16
C PRO A 108 16.86 30.13 -26.64
N GLU A 109 18.05 29.83 -26.13
CA GLU A 109 19.09 30.81 -25.90
C GLU A 109 19.47 31.50 -27.22
N GLY A 110 19.69 32.82 -27.17
CA GLY A 110 20.50 33.51 -28.17
C GLY A 110 20.01 34.89 -28.60
N GLY A 111 20.66 35.94 -28.07
CA GLY A 111 20.84 37.20 -28.79
C GLY A 111 20.03 38.40 -28.31
N VAL A 112 20.41 38.99 -27.18
CA VAL A 112 20.24 40.43 -26.99
C VAL A 112 21.54 41.11 -27.45
N SER A 113 21.51 41.63 -28.68
CA SER A 113 22.54 42.54 -29.19
C SER A 113 22.58 43.80 -28.33
N SER A 114 23.77 44.12 -27.83
CA SER A 114 24.07 45.36 -27.14
C SER A 114 23.67 46.57 -27.98
N GLU A 115 22.81 47.40 -27.39
CA GLU A 115 22.42 48.72 -27.87
C GLU A 115 23.68 49.64 -27.85
N PHE A 116 24.12 50.09 -29.03
CA PHE A 116 25.10 51.18 -29.16
C PHE A 116 24.34 52.51 -29.27
N PRO A 117 24.61 53.53 -28.45
CA PRO A 117 24.01 54.83 -28.66
C PRO A 117 24.71 55.54 -29.83
N ALA A 118 23.92 56.07 -30.74
CA ALA A 118 24.35 57.08 -31.69
C ALA A 118 24.31 58.46 -31.02
N ARG A 119 25.46 59.13 -30.95
CA ARG A 119 25.73 60.53 -31.37
C ARG A 119 26.98 61.10 -30.71
#